data_AF-A0A496WC52-F1
#
_entry.id   AF-A0A496WC52-F1
#
_cell.length_a   1.000
_cell.length_b   1.000
_cell.length_c   1.000
_cell.angle_alpha   90.00
_cell.angle_beta   90.00
_cell.angle_gamma   90.00
#
_symmetry.space_group_name_H-M   'P 1'
#
loop_
_entity.id
_entity.type
_entity.pdbx_description
1 polymer ?
#
loop_
_entity_poly.entity_id
_entity_poly.type
_entity_poly.pdbx_seq_one_letter_code
_entity_poly.pdbx_strand_id
1 'polypeptide(L)'
;MNTKFSELLYQYLKVERRLKVADLAKKIEITSGALYRWLNDDVAHPNCETVFKCAQALGLNAIQQAELLEAAGCKNYNHFVKPPEPIPVVGKAICHPCQFFGRGDALRRIYNAWHQDNNLQNIAIIGPRYGGKTSLLHYLKNITRVPLNQLRSGQPKAWNKWLPDHFQFALIDFKDKRLDTPQKAIQAILEQLGIECLAESCNLFTFSDLLKEQNRPTVILMDEIEAGLETCQLDTAFWQQLRCLAGTDGQIGIVVTAHDMQKIAQYEGKSSPFFGIFSTIYIEPFTQEEAKEMLASSPIPFEDQDRDWIIKESGCWPALLQILCYERLLALEEKQIDEHWKKEGLKRLKPYHYLFQIEGN
;
A
#
# COMPACT_ATOMS: atom_id res chain seq x y z
N MET A 1 25.79 -21.07 15.33
CA MET A 1 25.84 -20.53 16.70
C MET A 1 24.43 -20.10 17.06
N ASN A 2 23.82 -20.63 18.12
CA ASN A 2 22.52 -20.15 18.58
C ASN A 2 22.74 -18.78 19.25
N THR A 3 22.42 -17.69 18.55
CA THR A 3 22.50 -16.34 19.13
C THR A 3 21.48 -16.23 20.26
N LYS A 4 21.88 -15.65 21.40
CA LYS A 4 20.96 -15.49 22.53
C LYS A 4 19.90 -14.42 22.23
N PHE A 5 18.70 -14.60 22.77
CA PHE A 5 17.59 -13.65 22.62
C PHE A 5 17.95 -12.23 23.06
N SER A 6 18.59 -12.09 24.22
CA SER A 6 19.05 -10.82 24.78
C SER A 6 20.03 -10.09 23.86
N GLU A 7 21.00 -10.81 23.30
CA GLU A 7 22.00 -10.28 22.37
C GLU A 7 21.36 -9.82 21.05
N LEU A 8 20.46 -10.64 20.50
CA LEU A 8 19.76 -10.37 19.24
C LEU A 8 18.82 -9.15 19.38
N LEU A 9 18.08 -9.08 20.49
CA LEU A 9 17.24 -7.94 20.83
C LEU A 9 18.06 -6.66 21.00
N TYR A 10 19.22 -6.74 21.67
CA TYR A 10 20.11 -5.59 21.85
C TYR A 10 20.68 -5.11 20.50
N GLN A 11 21.03 -6.03 19.60
CA GLN A 11 21.49 -5.68 18.26
C GLN A 11 20.43 -4.91 17.48
N TYR A 12 19.19 -5.42 17.42
CA TYR A 12 18.11 -4.74 16.71
C TYR A 12 17.73 -3.40 17.33
N LEU A 13 17.76 -3.29 18.66
CA LEU A 13 17.50 -2.04 19.36
C LEU A 13 18.60 -0.99 19.12
N LYS A 14 19.85 -1.42 18.93
CA LYS A 14 20.99 -0.53 18.62
C LYS A 14 20.96 -0.03 17.17
N VAL A 15 20.45 -0.85 16.26
CA VAL A 15 20.21 -0.46 14.87
C VAL A 15 19.12 0.62 14.82
N GLU A 16 18.04 0.44 15.59
CA GLU A 16 16.95 1.40 15.70
C GLU A 16 17.24 2.51 16.73
N ARG A 17 18.23 3.38 16.44
CA ARG A 17 18.75 4.44 17.35
C ARG A 17 17.71 5.47 17.83
N ARG A 18 16.48 5.44 17.29
CA ARG A 18 15.40 6.39 17.60
C ARG A 18 14.45 5.89 18.70
N LEU A 19 14.49 4.62 19.08
CA LEU A 19 13.58 4.04 20.07
C LEU A 19 14.26 3.85 21.43
N LYS A 20 13.86 4.66 22.42
CA LYS A 20 14.27 4.41 23.81
C LYS A 20 13.54 3.18 24.34
N VAL A 21 14.18 2.44 25.23
CA VAL A 21 13.62 1.26 25.90
C VAL A 21 12.25 1.56 26.53
N ALA A 22 12.09 2.74 27.14
CA ALA A 22 10.81 3.15 27.72
C ALA A 22 9.69 3.35 26.68
N ASP A 23 10.02 3.89 25.50
CA ASP A 23 9.06 4.11 24.41
C ASP A 23 8.69 2.79 23.74
N LEU A 24 9.66 1.89 23.57
CA LEU A 24 9.43 0.53 23.08
C LEU A 24 8.54 -0.27 24.04
N ALA A 25 8.83 -0.23 25.35
CA ALA A 25 8.03 -0.90 26.37
C ALA A 25 6.57 -0.42 26.35
N LYS A 26 6.35 0.89 26.18
CA LYS A 26 5.02 1.47 26.04
C LYS A 26 4.30 0.99 24.77
N LYS A 27 4.99 0.90 23.64
CA LYS A 27 4.43 0.41 22.36
C LYS A 27 4.01 -1.07 22.40
N ILE A 28 4.73 -1.88 23.16
CA ILE A 28 4.46 -3.33 23.27
C ILE A 28 3.64 -3.69 24.52
N GLU A 29 3.13 -2.69 25.23
CA GLU A 29 2.24 -2.83 26.39
C GLU A 29 2.86 -3.60 27.57
N ILE A 30 4.18 -3.45 27.80
CA ILE A 30 4.87 -4.02 28.96
C ILE A 30 5.55 -2.94 29.82
N THR A 31 5.94 -3.30 31.03
CA THR A 31 6.72 -2.39 31.89
C THR A 31 8.16 -2.26 31.38
N SER A 32 8.74 -1.06 31.47
CA SER A 32 10.16 -0.86 31.11
C SER A 32 11.09 -1.80 31.86
N GLY A 33 10.76 -2.14 33.12
CA GLY A 33 11.50 -3.13 33.91
C GLY A 33 11.48 -4.55 33.33
N ALA A 34 10.35 -4.98 32.74
CA ALA A 34 10.27 -6.26 32.05
C ALA A 34 11.16 -6.29 30.79
N LEU A 35 11.20 -5.18 30.04
CA LEU A 35 12.05 -5.07 28.86
C LEU A 35 13.55 -5.02 29.23
N TYR A 36 13.92 -4.37 30.33
CA TYR A 36 15.30 -4.42 30.84
C TYR A 36 15.72 -5.84 31.24
N ARG A 37 14.82 -6.62 31.84
CA ARG A 37 15.08 -8.03 32.17
C ARG A 37 15.32 -8.87 30.90
N TRP A 38 14.65 -8.56 29.79
CA TRP A 38 14.92 -9.22 28.51
C TRP A 38 16.30 -8.89 27.96
N LEU A 39 16.73 -7.62 28.07
CA LEU A 39 18.06 -7.18 27.64
C LEU A 39 19.20 -7.75 28.50
N ASN A 40 18.93 -8.07 29.76
CA ASN A 40 19.93 -8.60 30.71
C ASN A 40 19.96 -10.13 30.80
N ASP A 41 19.23 -10.86 29.93
CA ASP A 41 19.15 -12.34 29.98
C ASP A 41 18.45 -12.89 31.24
N ASP A 42 17.71 -12.05 31.98
CA ASP A 42 17.01 -12.42 33.23
C ASP A 42 15.70 -13.20 32.98
N VAL A 43 15.30 -13.38 31.71
CA VAL A 43 14.06 -14.06 31.31
C VAL A 43 14.37 -15.17 30.31
N ALA A 44 14.24 -16.41 30.75
CA ALA A 44 14.49 -17.59 29.91
C ALA A 44 13.42 -17.80 28.82
N HIS A 45 12.16 -17.47 29.10
CA HIS A 45 11.02 -17.69 28.19
C HIS A 45 10.05 -16.49 28.22
N PRO A 46 10.33 -15.43 27.44
CA PRO A 46 9.42 -14.29 27.33
C PRO A 46 8.11 -14.70 26.64
N ASN A 47 7.01 -13.97 26.92
CA ASN A 47 5.73 -14.21 26.25
C ASN A 47 5.88 -13.95 24.74
N CYS A 48 5.59 -14.96 23.93
CA CYS A 48 5.77 -14.88 22.49
C CYS A 48 4.94 -13.79 21.80
N GLU A 49 3.79 -13.41 22.36
CA GLU A 49 2.99 -12.29 21.86
C GLU A 49 3.71 -10.96 22.01
N THR A 50 4.30 -10.72 23.19
CA THR A 50 5.00 -9.48 23.46
C THR A 50 6.34 -9.43 22.72
N VAL A 51 6.99 -10.58 22.48
CA VAL A 51 8.17 -10.68 21.60
C VAL A 51 7.79 -10.37 20.15
N PHE A 52 6.66 -10.88 19.66
CA PHE A 52 6.18 -10.56 18.32
C PHE A 52 5.83 -9.07 18.16
N LYS A 53 5.09 -8.49 19.12
CA LYS A 53 4.83 -7.04 19.16
C LYS A 53 6.13 -6.23 19.19
N CYS A 54 7.15 -6.71 19.90
CA CYS A 54 8.48 -6.11 19.91
C CYS A 54 9.15 -6.16 18.53
N ALA A 55 9.10 -7.30 17.85
CA ALA A 55 9.64 -7.46 16.51
C ALA A 55 8.96 -6.51 15.50
N GLN A 56 7.62 -6.34 15.60
CA GLN A 56 6.86 -5.40 14.78
C GLN A 56 7.18 -3.93 15.12
N ALA A 57 7.28 -3.58 16.40
CA ALA A 57 7.59 -2.23 16.84
C ALA A 57 9.01 -1.77 16.45
N LEU A 58 9.92 -2.74 16.27
CA LEU A 58 11.27 -2.55 15.75
C LEU A 58 11.35 -2.57 14.21
N GLY A 59 10.23 -2.77 13.50
CA GLY A 59 10.20 -2.76 12.03
C GLY A 59 10.98 -3.91 11.37
N LEU A 60 11.20 -5.01 12.08
CA LEU A 60 11.99 -6.15 11.59
C LEU A 60 11.32 -6.81 10.38
N ASN A 61 12.14 -7.28 9.43
CA ASN A 61 11.64 -8.06 8.29
C ASN A 61 11.27 -9.51 8.71
N ALA A 62 10.62 -10.26 7.83
CA ALA A 62 10.13 -11.61 8.15
C ALA A 62 11.22 -12.58 8.65
N ILE A 63 12.45 -12.49 8.12
CA ILE A 63 13.58 -13.32 8.54
C ILE A 63 14.03 -12.94 9.94
N GLN A 64 14.24 -11.64 10.19
CA GLN A 64 14.65 -11.11 11.50
C GLN A 64 13.59 -11.36 12.59
N GLN A 65 12.30 -11.26 12.23
CA GLN A 65 11.20 -11.61 13.14
C GLN A 65 11.25 -13.09 13.51
N ALA A 66 11.45 -13.99 12.53
CA ALA A 66 11.57 -15.42 12.77
C ALA A 66 12.80 -15.75 13.64
N GLU A 67 13.95 -15.12 13.37
CA GLU A 67 15.17 -15.27 14.19
C GLU A 67 14.95 -14.82 15.64
N LEU A 68 14.30 -13.68 15.86
CA LEU A 68 14.01 -13.17 17.21
C LEU A 68 13.04 -14.09 17.97
N LEU A 69 12.00 -14.58 17.30
CA LEU A 69 11.04 -15.52 17.88
C LEU A 69 11.71 -16.87 18.18
N GLU A 70 12.57 -17.36 17.28
CA GLU A 70 13.32 -18.59 17.50
C GLU A 70 14.28 -18.46 18.69
N ALA A 71 15.00 -17.35 18.80
CA ALA A 71 15.89 -17.06 19.92
C ALA A 71 15.12 -16.97 21.25
N ALA A 72 13.88 -16.46 21.24
CA ALA A 72 12.98 -16.40 22.39
C ALA A 72 12.36 -17.76 22.79
N GLY A 73 12.60 -18.83 22.02
CA GLY A 73 11.97 -20.14 22.22
C GLY A 73 10.54 -20.23 21.67
N CYS A 74 10.11 -19.25 20.88
CA CYS A 74 8.77 -19.12 20.30
C CYS A 74 8.68 -19.72 18.89
N LYS A 75 9.36 -20.84 18.64
CA LYS A 75 9.53 -21.45 17.29
C LYS A 75 8.21 -21.77 16.56
N ASN A 76 7.12 -21.98 17.31
CA ASN A 76 5.79 -22.28 16.79
C ASN A 76 4.76 -21.19 17.11
N TYR A 77 5.20 -19.99 17.49
CA TYR A 77 4.29 -18.91 17.80
C TYR A 77 3.70 -18.33 16.51
N ASN A 78 2.59 -18.92 16.09
CA ASN A 78 1.68 -18.30 15.14
C ASN A 78 0.86 -17.27 15.91
N HIS A 79 1.24 -15.99 15.82
CA HIS A 79 0.32 -14.93 16.20
C HIS A 79 -0.84 -14.96 15.20
N PHE A 80 -1.90 -15.67 15.57
CA PHE A 80 -3.19 -15.56 14.90
C PHE A 80 -3.80 -14.21 15.26
N VAL A 81 -3.23 -13.12 14.74
CA VAL A 81 -4.02 -11.90 14.54
C VAL A 81 -5.04 -12.30 13.51
N LYS A 82 -6.32 -12.36 13.91
CA LYS A 82 -7.39 -12.52 12.94
C LYS A 82 -7.21 -11.39 11.91
N PRO A 83 -7.10 -11.69 10.61
CA PRO A 83 -7.03 -10.64 9.60
C PRO A 83 -8.17 -9.65 9.82
N PRO A 84 -7.94 -8.34 9.62
CA PRO A 84 -8.99 -7.36 9.85
C PRO A 84 -10.21 -7.77 9.04
N GLU A 85 -11.37 -7.77 9.70
CA GLU A 85 -12.60 -8.16 9.04
C GLU A 85 -12.83 -7.21 7.85
N PRO A 86 -13.19 -7.76 6.67
CA PRO A 86 -13.47 -6.95 5.50
C PRO A 86 -14.81 -6.23 5.66
N ILE A 87 -14.77 -5.15 6.44
CA ILE A 87 -15.87 -4.21 6.63
C ILE A 87 -15.83 -3.19 5.48
N PRO A 88 -16.99 -2.68 5.03
CA PRO A 88 -17.00 -1.66 4.01
C PRO A 88 -16.22 -0.39 4.40
N VAL A 89 -15.28 0.04 3.55
CA VAL A 89 -14.45 1.24 3.74
C VAL A 89 -14.93 2.34 2.80
N VAL A 90 -15.66 3.31 3.35
CA VAL A 90 -16.25 4.40 2.57
C VAL A 90 -15.37 5.66 2.60
N GLY A 91 -15.07 6.20 1.42
CA GLY A 91 -14.42 7.51 1.25
C GLY A 91 -12.93 7.56 1.61
N LYS A 92 -12.33 6.43 2.00
CA LYS A 92 -10.89 6.30 2.29
C LYS A 92 -10.26 5.26 1.38
N ALA A 93 -8.96 5.41 1.13
CA ALA A 93 -8.20 4.37 0.45
C ALA A 93 -8.09 3.13 1.34
N ILE A 94 -8.10 1.96 0.70
CA ILE A 94 -7.89 0.68 1.36
C ILE A 94 -6.39 0.46 1.46
N CYS A 95 -5.88 0.37 2.70
CA CYS A 95 -4.45 0.23 2.94
C CYS A 95 -4.02 -1.23 3.20
N HIS A 96 -4.92 -2.05 3.75
CA HIS A 96 -4.60 -3.42 4.13
C HIS A 96 -4.93 -4.39 2.99
N PRO A 97 -4.01 -5.29 2.59
CA PRO A 97 -4.22 -6.21 1.47
C PRO A 97 -5.48 -7.07 1.57
N CYS A 98 -5.82 -7.59 2.77
CA CYS A 98 -7.03 -8.43 2.92
C CYS A 98 -8.35 -7.72 2.58
N GLN A 99 -8.38 -6.38 2.68
CA GLN A 99 -9.55 -5.57 2.36
C GLN A 99 -9.57 -5.13 0.88
N PHE A 100 -8.52 -5.45 0.12
CA PHE A 100 -8.42 -5.12 -1.30
C PHE A 100 -9.08 -6.22 -2.15
N PHE A 101 -10.00 -5.81 -3.02
CA PHE A 101 -10.77 -6.71 -3.89
C PHE A 101 -10.59 -6.36 -5.37
N GLY A 102 -10.86 -7.35 -6.22
CA GLY A 102 -10.85 -7.19 -7.67
C GLY A 102 -9.50 -6.80 -8.27
N ARG A 103 -9.55 -6.08 -9.39
CA ARG A 103 -8.37 -5.60 -10.14
C ARG A 103 -7.47 -6.70 -10.70
N GLY A 104 -8.02 -7.88 -11.00
CA GLY A 104 -7.25 -9.01 -11.51
C GLY A 104 -6.48 -8.68 -12.80
N ASP A 105 -7.10 -7.97 -13.74
CA ASP A 105 -6.44 -7.59 -15.00
C ASP A 105 -5.33 -6.56 -14.79
N ALA A 106 -5.59 -5.51 -14.01
CA ALA A 106 -4.58 -4.49 -13.68
C ALA A 106 -3.38 -5.11 -12.96
N LEU A 107 -3.61 -5.98 -11.97
CA LEU A 107 -2.55 -6.70 -11.27
C LEU A 107 -1.76 -7.61 -12.20
N ARG A 108 -2.40 -8.28 -13.16
CA ARG A 108 -1.74 -9.11 -14.17
C ARG A 108 -0.86 -8.28 -15.11
N ARG A 109 -1.31 -7.10 -15.53
CA ARG A 109 -0.51 -6.18 -16.35
C ARG A 109 0.71 -5.67 -15.59
N ILE A 110 0.54 -5.29 -14.32
CA ILE A 110 1.65 -4.90 -13.44
C ILE A 110 2.64 -6.04 -13.25
N TYR A 111 2.14 -7.26 -13.03
CA TYR A 111 2.97 -8.46 -12.97
C TYR A 111 3.82 -8.62 -14.23
N ASN A 112 3.20 -8.57 -15.42
CA ASN A 112 3.93 -8.72 -16.68
C ASN A 112 4.99 -7.61 -16.88
N ALA A 113 4.72 -6.41 -16.38
CA ALA A 113 5.61 -5.25 -16.46
C ALA A 113 6.82 -5.34 -15.51
N TRP A 114 6.74 -6.11 -14.43
CA TRP A 114 7.80 -6.24 -13.41
C TRP A 114 8.47 -7.60 -13.35
N HIS A 115 7.84 -8.63 -13.92
CA HIS A 115 8.41 -9.98 -13.96
C HIS A 115 9.50 -10.12 -15.03
N GLN A 116 9.52 -9.29 -16.08
CA GLN A 116 10.51 -9.41 -17.15
C GLN A 116 11.93 -9.11 -16.63
N ASP A 117 12.86 -10.04 -16.89
CA ASP A 117 14.21 -10.06 -16.30
C ASP A 117 14.92 -8.69 -16.37
N ASN A 118 15.26 -8.16 -15.19
CA ASN A 118 16.11 -7.00 -14.93
C ASN A 118 15.66 -5.64 -15.52
N ASN A 119 14.41 -5.47 -15.93
CA ASN A 119 13.92 -4.15 -16.34
C ASN A 119 12.51 -3.84 -15.82
N LEU A 120 12.45 -3.13 -14.70
CA LEU A 120 11.21 -2.60 -14.15
C LEU A 120 10.61 -1.57 -15.10
N GLN A 121 9.47 -1.91 -15.69
CA GLN A 121 8.76 -0.95 -16.54
C GLN A 121 8.03 0.09 -15.70
N ASN A 122 7.93 1.29 -16.27
CA ASN A 122 7.15 2.39 -15.71
C ASN A 122 5.67 2.22 -16.07
N ILE A 123 4.78 2.50 -15.12
CA ILE A 123 3.34 2.23 -15.25
C ILE A 123 2.51 3.46 -14.89
N ALA A 124 1.62 3.88 -15.79
CA ALA A 124 0.65 4.93 -15.53
C ALA A 124 -0.72 4.31 -15.28
N ILE A 125 -1.25 4.46 -14.07
CA ILE A 125 -2.56 3.99 -13.66
C ILE A 125 -3.56 5.13 -13.81
N ILE A 126 -4.40 5.06 -14.84
CA ILE A 126 -5.30 6.14 -15.24
C ILE A 126 -6.73 5.74 -14.96
N GLY A 127 -7.52 6.63 -14.37
CA GLY A 127 -8.95 6.42 -14.21
C GLY A 127 -9.58 7.40 -13.24
N PRO A 128 -10.90 7.44 -13.13
CA PRO A 128 -11.60 8.48 -12.38
C PRO A 128 -11.29 8.48 -10.88
N ARG A 129 -11.58 9.62 -10.24
CA ARG A 129 -11.57 9.73 -8.77
C ARG A 129 -12.47 8.65 -8.16
N TYR A 130 -12.04 8.07 -7.04
CA TYR A 130 -12.73 6.97 -6.36
C TYR A 130 -12.81 5.63 -7.15
N GLY A 131 -12.08 5.50 -8.26
CA GLY A 131 -11.91 4.21 -8.96
C GLY A 131 -11.01 3.20 -8.22
N GLY A 132 -10.41 3.57 -7.09
CA GLY A 132 -9.57 2.67 -6.28
C GLY A 132 -8.07 2.66 -6.65
N LYS A 133 -7.58 3.70 -7.34
CA LYS A 133 -6.16 3.87 -7.72
C LYS A 133 -5.23 3.89 -6.50
N THR A 134 -5.49 4.78 -5.54
CA THR A 134 -4.71 4.87 -4.29
C THR A 134 -4.72 3.55 -3.51
N SER A 135 -5.89 2.88 -3.44
CA SER A 135 -6.00 1.55 -2.82
C SER A 135 -5.12 0.50 -3.51
N LEU A 136 -5.03 0.55 -4.85
CA LEU A 136 -4.14 -0.33 -5.62
C LEU A 136 -2.66 -0.05 -5.30
N LEU A 137 -2.24 1.21 -5.19
CA LEU A 137 -0.86 1.54 -4.79
C LEU A 137 -0.53 0.98 -3.40
N HIS A 138 -1.43 1.13 -2.43
CA HIS A 138 -1.23 0.57 -1.10
C HIS A 138 -1.17 -0.96 -1.11
N TYR A 139 -2.00 -1.62 -1.93
CA TYR A 139 -1.92 -3.06 -2.11
C TYR A 139 -0.54 -3.49 -2.64
N LEU A 140 -0.04 -2.86 -3.70
CA LEU A 140 1.28 -3.15 -4.27
C LEU A 140 2.41 -2.98 -3.24
N LYS A 141 2.36 -1.91 -2.44
CA LYS A 141 3.34 -1.63 -1.39
C LYS A 141 3.33 -2.64 -0.24
N ASN A 142 2.15 -3.16 0.12
CA ASN A 142 1.95 -3.91 1.35
C ASN A 142 1.81 -5.43 1.15
N ILE A 143 1.51 -5.92 -0.06
CA ILE A 143 1.20 -7.34 -0.30
C ILE A 143 2.36 -8.29 0.08
N THR A 144 3.61 -7.86 -0.07
CA THR A 144 4.80 -8.64 0.31
C THR A 144 5.25 -8.42 1.76
N ARG A 145 4.71 -7.40 2.43
CA ARG A 145 5.05 -7.04 3.81
C ARG A 145 4.11 -7.68 4.83
N VAL A 146 2.90 -8.03 4.41
CA VAL A 146 1.87 -8.60 5.26
C VAL A 146 2.02 -10.14 5.28
N PRO A 147 2.07 -10.77 6.47
CA PRO A 147 2.16 -12.23 6.58
C PRO A 147 1.00 -12.95 5.87
N LEU A 148 1.25 -14.15 5.33
CA LEU A 148 0.24 -14.94 4.60
C LEU A 148 -1.03 -15.22 5.42
N ASN A 149 -0.91 -15.36 6.75
CA ASN A 149 -2.06 -15.58 7.64
C ASN A 149 -2.96 -14.33 7.82
N GLN A 150 -2.48 -13.15 7.42
CA GLN A 150 -3.23 -11.90 7.40
C GLN A 150 -3.79 -11.58 6.00
N LEU A 151 -3.48 -12.39 4.99
CA LEU A 151 -4.05 -12.28 3.66
C LEU A 151 -5.39 -13.01 3.59
N ARG A 152 -6.27 -12.57 2.69
CA ARG A 152 -7.52 -13.26 2.41
C ARG A 152 -7.26 -14.54 1.61
N SER A 153 -8.11 -15.55 1.76
CA SER A 153 -8.07 -16.74 0.91
C SER A 153 -8.11 -16.34 -0.57
N GLY A 154 -7.16 -16.85 -1.36
CA GLY A 154 -6.99 -16.48 -2.77
C GLY A 154 -6.09 -15.26 -3.04
N GLN A 155 -5.48 -14.67 -2.00
CA GLN A 155 -4.40 -13.68 -2.15
C GLN A 155 -3.02 -14.32 -1.95
N PRO A 156 -1.95 -13.81 -2.62
CA PRO A 156 -1.95 -12.70 -3.57
C PRO A 156 -2.67 -13.03 -4.89
N LYS A 157 -3.57 -12.14 -5.33
CA LYS A 157 -4.41 -12.37 -6.53
C LYS A 157 -3.63 -12.03 -7.80
N ALA A 158 -3.78 -12.83 -8.86
CA ALA A 158 -3.11 -12.70 -10.16
C ALA A 158 -1.56 -12.83 -10.16
N TRP A 159 -0.91 -12.79 -9.01
CA TRP A 159 0.53 -12.99 -8.80
C TRP A 159 0.81 -14.42 -8.31
N ASN A 160 0.17 -15.40 -8.93
CA ASN A 160 0.28 -16.79 -8.50
C ASN A 160 1.71 -17.30 -8.75
N LYS A 161 2.40 -17.72 -7.69
CA LYS A 161 3.78 -18.26 -7.68
C LYS A 161 4.93 -17.25 -7.81
N TRP A 162 4.64 -15.95 -7.79
CA TRP A 162 5.67 -14.91 -7.80
C TRP A 162 5.20 -13.72 -6.99
N LEU A 163 6.08 -13.16 -6.17
CA LEU A 163 5.87 -11.92 -5.45
C LEU A 163 7.15 -11.07 -5.57
N PRO A 164 7.03 -9.74 -5.62
CA PRO A 164 8.18 -8.83 -5.61
C PRO A 164 8.79 -8.73 -4.19
N ASP A 165 9.18 -9.86 -3.59
CA ASP A 165 9.63 -9.92 -2.19
C ASP A 165 10.97 -9.23 -1.95
N HIS A 166 11.79 -9.14 -3.01
CA HIS A 166 13.08 -8.46 -2.99
C HIS A 166 13.00 -6.99 -3.44
N PHE A 167 11.79 -6.50 -3.74
CA PHE A 167 11.60 -5.12 -4.19
C PHE A 167 11.50 -4.17 -2.99
N GLN A 168 11.96 -2.94 -3.20
CA GLN A 168 11.72 -1.83 -2.28
C GLN A 168 10.61 -0.94 -2.84
N PHE A 169 9.74 -0.46 -1.96
CA PHE A 169 8.62 0.40 -2.33
C PHE A 169 8.66 1.70 -1.53
N ALA A 170 8.57 2.82 -2.24
CA ALA A 170 8.30 4.14 -1.66
C ALA A 170 6.98 4.66 -2.23
N LEU A 171 6.17 5.33 -1.40
CA LEU A 171 4.89 5.92 -1.81
C LEU A 171 4.89 7.41 -1.50
N ILE A 172 4.66 8.24 -2.52
CA ILE A 172 4.48 9.69 -2.41
C ILE A 172 3.04 10.01 -2.80
N ASP A 173 2.37 10.80 -1.99
CA ASP A 173 1.09 11.43 -2.35
C ASP A 173 1.34 12.92 -2.60
N PHE A 174 1.16 13.36 -3.85
CA PHE A 174 1.40 14.75 -4.21
C PHE A 174 0.32 15.73 -3.69
N LYS A 175 -0.77 15.24 -3.09
CA LYS A 175 -1.68 16.10 -2.31
C LYS A 175 -1.11 16.48 -0.96
N ASP A 176 -0.10 15.76 -0.46
CA ASP A 176 0.57 16.13 0.77
C ASP A 176 1.44 17.36 0.55
N LYS A 177 0.95 18.51 1.02
CA LYS A 177 1.66 19.80 0.93
C LYS A 177 3.03 19.80 1.60
N ARG A 178 3.34 18.80 2.44
CA ARG A 178 4.67 18.63 3.02
C ARG A 178 5.71 18.18 1.98
N LEU A 179 5.27 17.70 0.81
CA LEU A 179 6.09 17.18 -0.28
C LEU A 179 6.14 18.14 -1.48
N ASP A 180 5.91 19.44 -1.24
CA ASP A 180 5.81 20.47 -2.27
C ASP A 180 7.14 20.82 -2.94
N THR A 181 8.29 20.55 -2.30
CA THR A 181 9.61 20.77 -2.88
C THR A 181 10.30 19.47 -3.31
N PRO A 182 11.17 19.52 -4.34
CA PRO A 182 11.97 18.37 -4.77
C PRO A 182 12.77 17.71 -3.62
N GLN A 183 13.41 18.52 -2.77
CA GLN A 183 14.23 18.02 -1.66
C GLN A 183 13.40 17.23 -0.65
N LYS A 184 12.20 17.72 -0.29
CA LYS A 184 11.31 17.04 0.64
C LYS A 184 10.76 15.74 0.05
N ALA A 185 10.40 15.75 -1.24
CA ALA A 185 9.94 14.54 -1.93
C ALA A 185 11.03 13.45 -1.97
N ILE A 186 12.26 13.83 -2.32
CA ILE A 186 13.43 12.92 -2.33
C ILE A 186 13.71 12.37 -0.94
N GLN A 187 13.75 13.25 0.07
CA GLN A 187 13.99 12.85 1.45
C GLN A 187 12.91 11.86 1.92
N ALA A 188 11.64 12.13 1.62
CA ALA A 188 10.54 11.24 1.97
C ALA A 188 10.64 9.86 1.29
N ILE A 189 11.15 9.79 0.05
CA ILE A 189 11.44 8.52 -0.62
C ILE A 189 12.56 7.78 0.12
N LEU A 190 13.70 8.42 0.34
CA LEU A 190 14.87 7.81 0.97
C LEU A 190 14.56 7.31 2.39
N GLU A 191 13.81 8.09 3.17
CA GLU A 191 13.34 7.68 4.49
C GLU A 191 12.46 6.42 4.44
N GLN A 192 11.56 6.32 3.45
CA GLN A 192 10.73 5.13 3.28
C GLN A 192 11.50 3.90 2.79
N LEU A 193 12.62 4.11 2.08
CA LEU A 193 13.53 3.05 1.64
C LEU A 193 14.53 2.64 2.72
N GLY A 194 14.59 3.38 3.84
CA GLY A 194 15.55 3.15 4.93
C GLY A 194 16.98 3.58 4.59
N ILE A 195 17.15 4.52 3.64
CA ILE A 195 18.45 5.01 3.20
C ILE A 195 18.77 6.29 3.97
N GLU A 196 19.88 6.29 4.71
CA GLU A 196 20.35 7.47 5.43
C GLU A 196 20.96 8.49 4.45
N CYS A 197 20.43 9.71 4.44
CA CYS A 197 20.99 10.82 3.68
C CYS A 197 21.03 12.07 4.56
N LEU A 198 22.15 12.80 4.54
CA LEU A 198 22.24 14.09 5.21
C LEU A 198 21.42 15.12 4.42
N ALA A 199 20.51 15.80 5.10
CA ALA A 199 19.54 16.72 4.46
C ALA A 199 20.20 17.83 3.62
N GLU A 200 21.41 18.26 3.98
CA GLU A 200 22.15 19.32 3.28
C GLU A 200 22.81 18.84 1.97
N SER A 201 23.02 17.54 1.80
CA SER A 201 23.63 16.96 0.58
C SER A 201 22.61 16.23 -0.31
N CYS A 202 21.35 16.15 0.12
CA CYS A 202 20.31 15.37 -0.54
C CYS A 202 19.75 16.11 -1.77
N ASN A 203 20.52 16.07 -2.85
CA ASN A 203 20.10 16.52 -4.17
C ASN A 203 19.74 15.33 -5.08
N LEU A 204 19.17 15.62 -6.25
CA LEU A 204 18.71 14.60 -7.19
C LEU A 204 19.83 13.72 -7.78
N PHE A 205 21.06 14.23 -7.91
CA PHE A 205 22.19 13.43 -8.38
C PHE A 205 22.59 12.40 -7.32
N THR A 206 22.77 12.86 -6.08
CA THR A 206 23.05 11.98 -4.93
C THR A 206 21.93 10.96 -4.73
N PHE A 207 20.68 11.34 -4.99
CA PHE A 207 19.54 10.41 -4.95
C PHE A 207 19.67 9.26 -5.96
N SER A 208 20.01 9.57 -7.21
CA SER A 208 20.24 8.56 -8.25
C SER A 208 21.37 7.60 -7.87
N ASP A 209 22.50 8.14 -7.40
CA ASP A 209 23.66 7.33 -7.01
C ASP A 209 23.33 6.41 -5.82
N LEU A 210 22.65 6.93 -4.78
CA LEU A 210 22.24 6.17 -3.61
C LEU A 210 21.31 5.00 -3.97
N LEU A 211 20.37 5.20 -4.91
CA LEU A 211 19.48 4.14 -5.36
C LEU A 211 20.23 3.06 -6.15
N LYS A 212 21.19 3.45 -7.00
CA LYS A 212 22.04 2.51 -7.74
C LYS A 212 22.93 1.68 -6.81
N GLU A 213 23.46 2.28 -5.75
CA GLU A 213 24.27 1.59 -4.74
C GLU A 213 23.51 0.51 -3.98
N GLN A 214 22.18 0.63 -3.83
CA GLN A 214 21.38 -0.41 -3.15
C GLN A 214 21.36 -1.74 -3.91
N ASN A 215 21.57 -1.71 -5.24
CA ASN A 215 21.50 -2.86 -6.13
C ASN A 215 20.25 -3.74 -5.88
N ARG A 216 19.10 -3.09 -5.65
CA ARG A 216 17.81 -3.70 -5.36
C ARG A 216 16.73 -3.08 -6.23
N PRO A 217 15.85 -3.90 -6.83
CA PRO A 217 14.71 -3.39 -7.60
C PRO A 217 13.86 -2.46 -6.74
N THR A 218 13.73 -1.21 -7.15
CA THR A 218 13.02 -0.16 -6.39
C THR A 218 11.86 0.37 -7.21
N VAL A 219 10.66 0.36 -6.63
CA VAL A 219 9.46 0.92 -7.24
C VAL A 219 9.03 2.16 -6.45
N ILE A 220 8.99 3.30 -7.14
CA ILE A 220 8.48 4.56 -6.60
C ILE A 220 7.03 4.72 -7.06
N LEU A 221 6.11 4.65 -6.11
CA LEU A 221 4.67 4.85 -6.29
C LEU A 221 4.34 6.32 -6.05
N MET A 222 3.74 6.98 -7.04
CA MET A 222 3.40 8.40 -7.03
C MET A 222 1.90 8.54 -7.22
N ASP A 223 1.20 8.96 -6.18
CA ASP A 223 -0.25 9.17 -6.21
C ASP A 223 -0.59 10.61 -6.58
N GLU A 224 -1.67 10.79 -7.34
CA GLU A 224 -2.25 12.08 -7.71
C GLU A 224 -1.24 13.00 -8.41
N ILE A 225 -0.61 12.48 -9.47
CA ILE A 225 0.48 13.15 -10.19
C ILE A 225 0.11 14.55 -10.68
N GLU A 226 -1.17 14.79 -10.99
CA GLU A 226 -1.63 16.11 -11.43
C GLU A 226 -1.41 17.19 -10.39
N ALA A 227 -1.58 16.88 -9.10
CA ALA A 227 -1.30 17.84 -8.02
C ALA A 227 0.21 18.20 -7.97
N GLY A 228 1.06 17.23 -8.27
CA GLY A 228 2.51 17.45 -8.37
C GLY A 228 2.86 18.32 -9.57
N LEU A 229 2.25 18.06 -10.73
CA LEU A 229 2.46 18.85 -11.95
C LEU A 229 1.99 20.29 -11.79
N GLU A 230 0.85 20.53 -11.13
CA GLU A 230 0.30 21.87 -10.88
C GLU A 230 1.17 22.73 -9.94
N THR A 231 2.09 22.11 -9.19
CA THR A 231 2.92 22.79 -8.19
C THR A 231 4.13 23.45 -8.85
N CYS A 232 4.25 24.78 -8.73
CA CYS A 232 5.36 25.55 -9.32
C CYS A 232 6.76 25.23 -8.75
N GLN A 233 6.82 24.61 -7.57
CA GLN A 233 8.06 24.21 -6.91
C GLN A 233 8.64 22.90 -7.48
N LEU A 234 7.81 22.03 -8.07
CA LEU A 234 8.24 20.81 -8.75
C LEU A 234 8.47 21.14 -10.24
N ASP A 235 9.64 21.72 -10.49
CA ASP A 235 9.99 22.28 -11.80
C ASP A 235 10.28 21.22 -12.88
N THR A 236 10.49 21.68 -14.11
CA THR A 236 10.80 20.80 -15.24
C THR A 236 12.10 20.00 -15.03
N ALA A 237 13.07 20.54 -14.29
CA ALA A 237 14.33 19.84 -14.03
C ALA A 237 14.11 18.61 -13.14
N PHE A 238 13.26 18.71 -12.11
CA PHE A 238 12.87 17.58 -11.26
C PHE A 238 12.27 16.43 -12.09
N TRP A 239 11.27 16.72 -12.93
CA TRP A 239 10.60 15.70 -13.76
C TRP A 239 11.54 15.06 -14.78
N GLN A 240 12.39 15.85 -15.45
CA GLN A 240 13.38 15.30 -16.39
C GLN A 240 14.35 14.34 -15.71
N GLN A 241 14.76 14.64 -14.48
CA GLN A 241 15.68 13.78 -13.74
C GLN A 241 15.01 12.49 -13.26
N LEU A 242 13.75 12.54 -12.83
CA LEU A 242 12.96 11.33 -12.57
C LEU A 242 12.84 10.45 -13.81
N ARG A 243 12.68 11.05 -15.00
CA ARG A 243 12.67 10.30 -16.27
C ARG A 243 14.00 9.63 -16.53
N CYS A 244 15.11 10.34 -16.33
CA CYS A 244 16.45 9.78 -16.48
C CYS A 244 16.64 8.59 -15.52
N LEU A 245 16.25 8.74 -14.26
CA LEU A 245 16.32 7.69 -13.24
C LEU A 245 15.52 6.44 -13.64
N ALA A 246 14.28 6.64 -14.11
CA ALA A 246 13.41 5.58 -14.60
C ALA A 246 13.89 4.91 -15.89
N GLY A 247 14.85 5.52 -16.60
CA GLY A 247 15.48 4.98 -17.80
C GLY A 247 16.83 4.29 -17.52
N THR A 248 17.35 4.34 -16.30
CA THR A 248 18.67 3.77 -15.96
C THR A 248 18.59 2.33 -15.47
N ASP A 249 19.41 1.46 -16.08
CA ASP A 249 19.84 0.12 -15.61
C ASP A 249 18.73 -0.88 -15.21
N GLY A 250 17.46 -0.54 -15.45
CA GLY A 250 16.28 -1.40 -15.29
C GLY A 250 15.92 -1.76 -13.84
N GLN A 251 16.64 -1.26 -12.84
CA GLN A 251 16.37 -1.55 -11.44
C GLN A 251 15.36 -0.60 -10.78
N ILE A 252 14.95 0.46 -11.47
CA ILE A 252 14.04 1.48 -10.92
C ILE A 252 12.78 1.55 -11.77
N GLY A 253 11.63 1.31 -11.15
CA GLY A 253 10.32 1.47 -11.77
C GLY A 253 9.54 2.62 -11.14
N ILE A 254 8.85 3.41 -11.94
CA ILE A 254 7.94 4.45 -11.46
C ILE A 254 6.50 4.04 -11.78
N VAL A 255 5.62 4.11 -10.78
CA VAL A 255 4.18 4.02 -10.96
C VAL A 255 3.55 5.35 -10.65
N VAL A 256 2.78 5.91 -11.57
CA VAL A 256 2.01 7.14 -11.36
C VAL A 256 0.52 6.85 -11.38
N THR A 257 -0.28 7.56 -10.57
CA THR A 257 -1.73 7.57 -10.73
C THR A 257 -2.20 8.90 -11.28
N ALA A 258 -3.21 8.85 -12.14
CA ALA A 258 -3.85 10.02 -12.71
C ALA A 258 -5.34 9.81 -12.96
N HIS A 259 -6.07 10.89 -13.05
CA HIS A 259 -7.48 10.97 -13.45
C HIS A 259 -7.65 10.95 -14.96
N ASP A 260 -6.81 11.69 -15.67
CA ASP A 260 -6.97 11.93 -17.10
C ASP A 260 -5.61 12.11 -17.80
N MET A 261 -5.39 11.31 -18.85
CA MET A 261 -4.19 11.36 -19.68
C MET A 261 -4.08 12.69 -20.45
N GLN A 262 -5.19 13.35 -20.78
CA GLN A 262 -5.16 14.60 -21.54
C GLN A 262 -4.58 15.76 -20.74
N LYS A 263 -4.91 15.84 -19.45
CA LYS A 263 -4.33 16.85 -18.54
C LYS A 263 -2.83 16.67 -18.37
N ILE A 264 -2.39 15.41 -18.34
CA ILE A 264 -0.98 15.06 -18.36
C ILE A 264 -0.32 15.54 -19.66
N ALA A 265 -0.89 15.19 -20.82
CA ALA A 265 -0.38 15.54 -22.14
C ALA A 265 -0.32 17.07 -22.39
N GLN A 266 -1.24 17.85 -21.82
CA GLN A 266 -1.22 19.31 -21.88
C GLN A 266 0.02 19.91 -21.18
N TYR A 267 0.52 19.24 -20.14
CA TYR A 267 1.77 19.62 -19.48
C TYR A 267 3.01 19.20 -20.29
N GLU A 268 2.89 18.20 -21.18
CA GLU A 268 3.94 17.64 -22.02
C GLU A 268 4.29 18.47 -23.28
N GLY A 269 3.70 19.65 -23.49
CA GLY A 269 4.06 20.56 -24.60
C GLY A 269 5.50 21.11 -24.55
N LYS A 270 6.39 20.55 -23.72
CA LYS A 270 7.83 20.88 -23.60
C LYS A 270 8.68 19.70 -24.07
N SER A 271 9.89 19.98 -24.55
CA SER A 271 10.70 19.19 -25.51
C SER A 271 11.11 17.74 -25.16
N SER A 272 10.56 17.07 -24.15
CA SER A 272 10.68 15.63 -23.93
C SER A 272 9.57 15.12 -22.99
N PRO A 273 8.59 14.33 -23.46
CA PRO A 273 7.41 13.95 -22.68
C PRO A 273 7.77 12.93 -21.59
N PHE A 274 7.75 13.34 -20.31
CA PHE A 274 8.01 12.49 -19.13
C PHE A 274 7.22 11.18 -19.19
N PHE A 275 5.99 11.22 -19.69
CA PHE A 275 5.06 10.10 -19.70
C PHE A 275 5.26 9.14 -20.88
N GLY A 276 6.09 9.50 -21.87
CA GLY A 276 6.39 8.64 -23.02
C GLY A 276 7.12 7.32 -22.70
N ILE A 277 7.54 7.10 -21.45
CA ILE A 277 8.16 5.84 -20.98
C ILE A 277 7.19 4.93 -20.21
N PHE A 278 5.94 5.37 -20.00
CA PHE A 278 4.97 4.66 -19.17
C PHE A 278 4.07 3.74 -20.01
N SER A 279 3.90 2.52 -19.54
CA SER A 279 2.81 1.64 -19.98
C SER A 279 1.52 2.05 -19.27
N THR A 280 0.44 2.24 -20.02
CA THR A 280 -0.82 2.74 -19.46
C THR A 280 -1.76 1.60 -19.06
N ILE A 281 -2.27 1.66 -17.84
CA ILE A 281 -3.32 0.78 -17.32
C ILE A 281 -4.53 1.65 -16.96
N TYR A 282 -5.63 1.44 -17.68
CA TYR A 282 -6.90 2.09 -17.38
C TYR A 282 -7.64 1.33 -16.27
N ILE A 283 -8.18 2.08 -15.31
CA ILE A 283 -8.98 1.56 -14.21
C ILE A 283 -10.46 1.68 -14.57
N GLU A 284 -11.05 0.53 -14.80
CA GLU A 284 -12.46 0.34 -15.12
C GLU A 284 -13.27 0.01 -13.85
N PRO A 285 -14.60 -0.12 -13.91
CA PRO A 285 -15.37 -0.78 -12.85
C PRO A 285 -14.86 -2.20 -12.55
N PHE A 286 -15.30 -2.79 -11.43
CA PHE A 286 -15.08 -4.22 -11.20
C PHE A 286 -15.89 -5.05 -12.21
N THR A 287 -15.43 -6.27 -12.48
CA THR A 287 -16.32 -7.26 -13.12
C THR A 287 -17.42 -7.67 -12.13
N GLN A 288 -18.51 -8.26 -12.64
CA GLN A 288 -19.57 -8.73 -11.75
C GLN A 288 -19.07 -9.78 -10.75
N GLU A 289 -18.13 -10.64 -11.15
CA GLU A 289 -17.52 -11.65 -10.30
C GLU A 289 -16.67 -11.00 -9.19
N GLU A 290 -15.88 -9.98 -9.53
CA GLU A 290 -15.10 -9.22 -8.55
C GLU A 290 -16.01 -8.46 -7.56
N ALA A 291 -17.12 -7.90 -8.05
CA ALA A 291 -18.11 -7.25 -7.20
C ALA A 291 -18.78 -8.26 -6.24
N LYS A 292 -19.22 -9.42 -6.77
CA LYS A 292 -19.79 -10.51 -5.96
C LYS A 292 -18.83 -11.01 -4.89
N GLU A 293 -17.55 -11.16 -5.23
CA GLU A 293 -16.49 -11.54 -4.29
C GLU A 293 -16.37 -10.54 -3.12
N MET A 294 -16.46 -9.24 -3.41
CA MET A 294 -16.46 -8.19 -2.39
C MET A 294 -17.73 -8.23 -1.51
N LEU A 295 -18.91 -8.45 -2.10
CA LEU A 295 -20.15 -8.55 -1.33
C LEU A 295 -20.17 -9.78 -0.42
N ALA A 296 -19.61 -10.90 -0.89
CA ALA A 296 -19.52 -12.14 -0.13
C ALA A 296 -18.60 -12.03 1.10
N SER A 297 -17.71 -11.02 1.16
CA SER A 297 -16.86 -10.81 2.31
C SER A 297 -17.54 -10.03 3.44
N SER A 298 -18.78 -9.58 3.27
CA SER A 298 -19.51 -8.87 4.33
C SER A 298 -19.61 -9.72 5.61
N PRO A 299 -19.43 -9.13 6.82
CA PRO A 299 -19.61 -9.83 8.09
C PRO A 299 -21.00 -10.46 8.25
N ILE A 300 -22.03 -9.76 7.76
CA ILE A 300 -23.40 -10.26 7.71
C ILE A 300 -23.72 -10.60 6.25
N PRO A 301 -24.09 -11.86 5.93
CA PRO A 301 -24.45 -12.24 4.57
C PRO A 301 -25.67 -11.47 4.07
N PHE A 302 -25.52 -10.84 2.91
CA PHE A 302 -26.65 -10.21 2.21
C PHE A 302 -27.46 -11.25 1.44
N GLU A 303 -28.77 -11.01 1.31
CA GLU A 303 -29.65 -11.78 0.44
C GLU A 303 -29.27 -11.56 -1.04
N ASP A 304 -29.53 -12.56 -1.89
CA ASP A 304 -29.13 -12.49 -3.30
C ASP A 304 -29.81 -11.35 -4.06
N GLN A 305 -31.07 -11.02 -3.72
CA GLN A 305 -31.78 -9.88 -4.31
C GLN A 305 -31.11 -8.55 -3.97
N ASP A 306 -30.61 -8.39 -2.74
CA ASP A 306 -29.89 -7.19 -2.33
C ASP A 306 -28.53 -7.10 -3.01
N ARG A 307 -27.84 -8.23 -3.18
CA ARG A 307 -26.55 -8.27 -3.89
C ARG A 307 -26.70 -7.85 -5.34
N ASP A 308 -27.69 -8.40 -6.04
CA ASP A 308 -27.96 -8.07 -7.43
C ASP A 308 -28.36 -6.59 -7.58
N TRP A 309 -29.15 -6.07 -6.64
CA TRP A 309 -29.50 -4.65 -6.61
C TRP A 309 -28.27 -3.76 -6.38
N ILE A 310 -27.41 -4.09 -5.41
CA ILE A 310 -26.17 -3.35 -5.12
C ILE A 310 -25.25 -3.32 -6.34
N ILE A 311 -25.05 -4.46 -7.01
CA ILE A 311 -24.21 -4.58 -8.20
C ILE A 311 -24.75 -3.70 -9.33
N LYS A 312 -26.07 -3.76 -9.56
CA LYS A 312 -26.74 -2.98 -10.60
C LYS A 312 -26.61 -1.48 -10.36
N GLU A 313 -26.99 -1.00 -9.17
CA GLU A 313 -27.04 0.45 -8.87
C GLU A 313 -25.64 1.07 -8.69
N SER A 314 -24.65 0.28 -8.27
CA SER A 314 -23.27 0.77 -8.16
C SER A 314 -22.52 0.82 -9.49
N GLY A 315 -23.04 0.17 -10.55
CA GLY A 315 -22.31 -0.01 -11.81
C GLY A 315 -20.96 -0.70 -11.62
N CYS A 316 -20.84 -1.54 -10.58
CA CYS A 316 -19.60 -2.20 -10.15
C CYS A 316 -18.43 -1.26 -9.79
N TRP A 317 -18.66 0.04 -9.59
CA TRP A 317 -17.60 0.93 -9.13
C TRP A 317 -17.25 0.65 -7.66
N PRO A 318 -15.97 0.44 -7.30
CA PRO A 318 -15.60 0.03 -5.95
C PRO A 318 -16.12 0.97 -4.86
N ALA A 319 -15.98 2.29 -5.03
CA ALA A 319 -16.48 3.24 -4.05
C ALA A 319 -18.00 3.20 -3.87
N LEU A 320 -18.76 2.98 -4.95
CA LEU A 320 -20.22 2.92 -4.90
C LEU A 320 -20.71 1.61 -4.29
N LEU A 321 -20.06 0.50 -4.65
CA LEU A 321 -20.25 -0.80 -4.00
C LEU A 321 -20.04 -0.66 -2.48
N GLN A 322 -18.94 -0.04 -2.06
CA GLN A 322 -18.62 0.15 -0.64
C GLN A 322 -19.67 1.00 0.08
N ILE A 323 -20.18 2.08 -0.54
CA ILE A 323 -21.26 2.89 0.02
C ILE A 323 -22.53 2.07 0.21
N LEU A 324 -22.98 1.34 -0.80
CA LEU A 324 -24.21 0.55 -0.72
C LEU A 324 -24.08 -0.63 0.24
N CYS A 325 -22.92 -1.28 0.29
CA CYS A 325 -22.62 -2.33 1.27
C CYS A 325 -22.71 -1.81 2.69
N TYR A 326 -22.15 -0.62 2.92
CA TYR A 326 -22.17 0.02 4.23
C TYR A 326 -23.61 0.30 4.69
N GLU A 327 -24.44 0.90 3.83
CA GLU A 327 -25.85 1.15 4.15
C GLU A 327 -26.63 -0.15 4.41
N ARG A 328 -26.39 -1.20 3.61
CA ARG A 328 -27.05 -2.48 3.84
C ARG A 328 -26.62 -3.12 5.15
N LEU A 329 -25.34 -3.07 5.47
CA LEU A 329 -24.81 -3.63 6.71
C LEU A 329 -25.41 -2.92 7.93
N LEU A 330 -25.48 -1.57 7.91
CA LEU A 330 -26.13 -0.80 8.97
C LEU A 330 -27.60 -1.19 9.16
N ALA A 331 -28.36 -1.31 8.07
CA ALA A 331 -29.77 -1.71 8.14
C ALA A 331 -29.95 -3.11 8.76
N LEU A 332 -29.05 -4.05 8.46
CA LEU A 332 -29.07 -5.39 9.04
C LEU A 332 -28.72 -5.39 10.52
N GLU A 333 -27.73 -4.59 10.94
CA GLU A 333 -27.35 -4.42 12.34
C GLU A 333 -28.49 -3.80 13.17
N GLU A 334 -29.21 -2.83 12.59
CA GLU A 334 -30.38 -2.20 13.21
C GLU A 334 -31.67 -3.02 13.10
N LYS A 335 -31.63 -4.19 12.45
CA LYS A 335 -32.78 -5.07 12.18
C LYS A 335 -33.92 -4.37 11.43
N GLN A 336 -33.58 -3.42 10.57
CA GLN A 336 -34.51 -2.77 9.66
C GLN A 336 -34.92 -3.76 8.56
N ILE A 337 -36.24 -3.92 8.38
CA ILE A 337 -36.82 -4.82 7.37
C ILE A 337 -37.26 -4.03 6.13
N ASP A 338 -37.32 -2.70 6.23
CA ASP A 338 -37.78 -1.84 5.16
C ASP A 338 -36.66 -1.47 4.17
N GLU A 339 -37.05 -1.00 2.98
CA GLU A 339 -36.13 -0.59 1.93
C GLU A 339 -35.58 0.83 2.13
N HIS A 340 -35.57 1.36 3.36
CA HIS A 340 -35.09 2.71 3.66
C HIS A 340 -33.62 2.89 3.27
N TRP A 341 -32.79 1.87 3.56
CA TRP A 341 -31.37 1.84 3.22
C TRP A 341 -31.10 2.02 1.72
N LYS A 342 -31.99 1.52 0.84
CA LYS A 342 -31.86 1.71 -0.62
C LYS A 342 -31.99 3.19 -0.98
N LYS A 343 -32.93 3.91 -0.34
CA LYS A 343 -33.16 5.35 -0.58
C LYS A 343 -31.99 6.20 -0.09
N GLU A 344 -31.49 5.93 1.12
CA GLU A 344 -30.32 6.63 1.65
C GLU A 344 -29.04 6.30 0.86
N GLY A 345 -28.88 5.04 0.44
CA GLY A 345 -27.82 4.61 -0.47
C GLY A 345 -27.80 5.43 -1.77
N LEU A 346 -28.92 5.49 -2.49
CA LEU A 346 -29.04 6.29 -3.73
C LEU A 346 -28.75 7.77 -3.50
N LYS A 347 -29.17 8.34 -2.37
CA LYS A 347 -28.87 9.72 -1.99
C LYS A 347 -27.36 9.94 -1.79
N ARG A 348 -26.66 8.98 -1.19
CA ARG A 348 -25.19 9.01 -1.01
C ARG A 348 -24.41 8.78 -2.31
N LEU A 349 -25.01 8.13 -3.32
CA LEU A 349 -24.40 7.98 -4.64
C LEU A 349 -24.39 9.28 -5.45
N LYS A 350 -25.28 10.25 -5.14
CA LYS A 350 -25.44 11.48 -5.94
C LYS A 350 -24.14 12.22 -6.29
N PRO A 351 -23.20 12.45 -5.35
CA PRO A 351 -21.94 13.15 -5.64
C PRO A 351 -21.03 12.41 -6.63
N TYR A 352 -21.29 11.11 -6.88
CA TYR A 352 -20.45 10.23 -7.67
C TYR A 352 -21.08 9.85 -9.03
N HIS A 353 -22.22 10.43 -9.40
CA HIS A 353 -22.90 10.05 -10.66
C HIS A 353 -22.04 10.25 -11.91
N TYR A 354 -21.04 11.13 -11.87
CA TYR A 354 -20.09 11.30 -12.96
C TYR A 354 -19.33 10.00 -13.31
N LEU A 355 -19.22 9.04 -12.38
CA LEU A 355 -18.61 7.73 -12.63
C LEU A 355 -19.39 6.89 -13.64
N PHE A 356 -20.71 7.10 -13.75
CA PHE A 356 -21.55 6.42 -14.74
C PHE A 356 -21.48 7.07 -16.13
N GLN A 357 -20.97 8.31 -16.21
CA GLN A 357 -20.93 9.09 -17.45
C GLN A 357 -19.64 8.83 -18.26
N ILE A 358 -18.77 7.92 -17.80
CA ILE A 358 -17.48 7.61 -18.43
C ILE A 358 -17.64 6.55 -19.55
N GLU A 359 -18.86 6.04 -19.77
CA GLU A 359 -19.16 5.24 -20.96
C GLU A 359 -19.12 6.12 -22.22
N GLY A 360 -17.95 6.19 -22.86
CA GLY A 360 -17.78 6.76 -24.19
C GLY A 360 -16.60 7.71 -24.31
N ASN A 361 -15.43 7.16 -24.60
CA ASN A 361 -14.46 7.75 -25.54
C ASN A 361 -13.65 6.65 -26.20
#